data_AF-A0A9D8B9J4-F1
#
_entry.id   AF-A0A9D8B9J4-F1
#
_cell.length_a   1.000
_cell.length_b   1.000
_cell.length_c   1.000
_cell.angle_alpha   90.00
_cell.angle_beta   90.00
_cell.angle_gamma   90.00
#
_symmetry.space_group_name_H-M   'P 1'
#
loop_
_entity.id
_entity.type
_entity.pdbx_description
1 polymer ?
#
loop_
_entity_poly.entity_id
_entity_poly.type
_entity_poly.pdbx_seq_one_letter_code
_entity_poly.pdbx_strand_id
1 'polypeptide(L)'
;MKKGVISIALFITGLAFSYVLVAFGIVGFLIGKYGGGKREGIEGRIRSIIIPMGKLRLHLHHWLIGTIMMLVCWVQGLSVYIPPEILYGVIGGFAWQGVYCYADWHRVVYRNPHRE
;
A
#
# COMPACT_ATOMS: atom_id res chain seq x y z
N MET A 1 -4.17 10.11 18.42
CA MET A 1 -2.83 10.39 18.99
C MET A 1 -1.77 9.37 18.56
N LYS A 2 -1.97 8.05 18.76
CA LYS A 2 -0.96 7.02 18.42
C LYS A 2 -0.48 7.03 16.94
N LYS A 3 -1.39 7.11 15.97
CA LYS A 3 -1.03 7.09 14.53
C LYS A 3 -0.18 8.30 14.10
N GLY A 4 -0.42 9.49 14.68
CA GLY A 4 0.33 10.71 14.36
C GLY A 4 1.79 10.64 14.82
N VAL A 5 2.02 10.13 16.04
CA VAL A 5 3.38 9.92 16.58
C VAL A 5 4.14 8.89 15.73
N ILE A 6 3.48 7.79 15.35
CA ILE A 6 4.06 6.78 14.45
C ILE A 6 4.40 7.39 13.08
N SER A 7 3.57 8.31 12.58
CA SER A 7 3.83 9.06 11.33
C SER A 7 5.08 9.89 11.40
N ILE A 8 5.22 10.67 12.46
CA ILE A 8 6.37 11.54 12.66
C ILE A 8 7.64 10.71 12.84
N ALA A 9 7.58 9.63 13.64
CA ALA A 9 8.71 8.74 13.83
C ALA A 9 9.18 8.11 12.51
N LEU A 10 8.26 7.58 11.70
CA LEU A 10 8.61 6.95 10.43
C LEU A 10 9.10 7.97 9.39
N PHE A 11 8.59 9.20 9.43
CA PHE A 11 9.11 10.29 8.61
C PHE A 11 10.54 10.68 9.00
N ILE A 12 10.83 10.87 10.29
CA ILE A 12 12.17 11.20 10.80
C ILE A 12 13.15 10.08 10.47
N THR A 13 12.78 8.82 10.73
CA THR A 13 13.60 7.67 10.38
C THR A 13 13.84 7.62 8.88
N GLY A 14 12.80 7.79 8.06
CA GLY A 14 12.95 7.83 6.60
C GLY A 14 13.94 8.91 6.13
N LEU A 15 13.87 10.11 6.70
CA LEU A 15 14.79 11.21 6.37
C LEU A 15 16.24 10.89 6.76
N ALA A 16 16.45 10.22 7.89
CA ALA A 16 17.78 9.79 8.32
C ALA A 16 18.41 8.76 7.36
N PHE A 17 17.57 7.96 6.68
CA PHE A 17 18.03 7.02 5.65
C PHE A 17 18.21 7.68 4.28
N SER A 18 17.21 8.41 3.79
CA SER A 18 17.25 9.06 2.48
C SER A 18 16.09 10.04 2.28
N TYR A 19 16.38 11.27 1.85
CA TYR A 19 15.35 12.23 1.46
C TYR A 19 14.59 11.80 0.18
N VAL A 20 15.23 11.06 -0.72
CA VAL A 20 14.61 10.51 -1.94
C VAL A 20 13.54 9.49 -1.55
N LEU A 21 13.86 8.58 -0.61
CA LEU A 21 12.92 7.61 -0.06
C LEU A 21 11.67 8.29 0.49
N VAL A 22 11.85 9.37 1.26
CA VAL A 22 10.74 10.14 1.84
C VAL A 22 9.92 10.86 0.78
N ALA A 23 10.57 11.50 -0.18
CA ALA A 23 9.87 12.20 -1.27
C ALA A 23 8.98 11.24 -2.07
N PHE A 24 9.52 10.08 -2.47
CA PHE A 24 8.74 9.06 -3.18
C PHE A 24 7.73 8.35 -2.28
N GLY A 25 7.98 8.27 -0.97
CA GLY A 25 6.99 7.87 0.04
C GLY A 25 5.77 8.80 0.09
N ILE A 26 5.99 10.11 0.08
CA ILE A 26 4.91 11.09 0.01
C ILE A 26 4.14 10.93 -1.31
N VAL A 27 4.85 10.78 -2.43
CA VAL A 27 4.22 10.55 -3.75
C VAL A 27 3.36 9.29 -3.73
N GLY A 28 3.88 8.16 -3.26
CA GLY A 28 3.12 6.92 -3.13
C GLY A 28 1.88 7.08 -2.24
N PHE A 29 2.01 7.78 -1.10
CA PHE A 29 0.88 8.08 -0.23
C PHE A 29 -0.19 8.91 -0.94
N LEU A 30 0.21 9.97 -1.66
CA LEU A 30 -0.71 10.84 -2.37
C LEU A 30 -1.42 10.12 -3.52
N ILE A 31 -0.71 9.30 -4.29
CA ILE A 31 -1.30 8.46 -5.34
C ILE A 31 -2.31 7.50 -4.73
N GLY A 32 -1.96 6.82 -3.63
CA GLY A 32 -2.85 5.90 -2.93
C GLY A 32 -4.10 6.62 -2.40
N LYS A 33 -3.92 7.83 -1.86
CA LYS A 33 -5.01 8.64 -1.32
C LYS A 33 -5.94 9.16 -2.42
N TYR A 34 -5.39 9.51 -3.58
CA TYR A 34 -6.15 9.97 -4.74
C TYR A 34 -6.91 8.84 -5.44
N GLY A 35 -6.28 7.66 -5.55
CA GLY A 35 -6.87 6.49 -6.19
C GLY A 35 -7.87 5.74 -5.29
N GLY A 36 -7.64 5.74 -3.97
CA GLY A 36 -8.42 4.97 -3.00
C GLY A 36 -9.79 5.56 -2.67
N GLY A 37 -10.61 4.76 -1.98
CA GLY A 37 -11.92 5.17 -1.48
C GLY A 37 -11.83 6.23 -0.39
N LYS A 38 -12.92 6.98 -0.18
CA LYS A 38 -12.97 7.95 0.94
C LYS A 38 -12.86 7.26 2.31
N ARG A 39 -13.35 6.02 2.40
CA ARG A 39 -13.36 5.16 3.59
C ARG A 39 -13.28 3.69 3.15
N GLU A 40 -12.97 2.82 4.10
CA GLU A 40 -13.03 1.37 3.91
C GLU A 40 -14.40 0.92 3.40
N GLY A 41 -14.42 -0.07 2.50
CA GLY A 41 -15.63 -0.56 1.85
C GLY A 41 -16.24 0.36 0.78
N ILE A 42 -15.77 1.61 0.63
CA ILE A 42 -16.21 2.52 -0.43
C ILE A 42 -15.22 2.42 -1.59
N GLU A 43 -15.73 2.18 -2.80
CA GLU A 43 -14.88 2.11 -3.98
C GLU A 43 -14.26 3.49 -4.29
N GLY A 44 -12.96 3.47 -4.59
CA GLY A 44 -12.22 4.64 -5.00
C GLY A 44 -12.30 4.90 -6.50
N ARG A 45 -11.41 5.76 -6.99
CA ARG A 45 -11.22 5.96 -8.42
C ARG A 45 -10.61 4.73 -9.10
N ILE A 46 -9.73 4.06 -8.38
CA ILE A 46 -9.16 2.77 -8.79
C ILE A 46 -9.99 1.68 -8.09
N ARG A 47 -10.63 0.84 -8.90
CA ARG A 47 -11.41 -0.29 -8.40
C ARG A 47 -10.52 -1.26 -7.65
N SER A 48 -11.04 -1.82 -6.56
CA SER A 48 -10.32 -2.84 -5.79
C SER A 48 -10.26 -4.15 -6.56
N ILE A 49 -9.13 -4.85 -6.48
CA ILE A 49 -9.00 -6.19 -7.06
C ILE A 49 -9.52 -7.20 -6.04
N ILE A 50 -10.67 -7.80 -6.35
CA ILE A 50 -11.32 -8.80 -5.51
C ILE A 50 -11.34 -10.13 -6.27
N ILE A 51 -10.68 -11.15 -5.71
CA ILE A 51 -10.62 -12.49 -6.28
C ILE A 51 -11.60 -13.39 -5.51
N PRO A 52 -12.67 -13.89 -6.13
CA PRO A 52 -13.58 -14.83 -5.47
C PRO A 52 -12.91 -16.21 -5.32
N MET A 53 -13.03 -16.81 -4.13
CA MET A 53 -12.52 -18.15 -3.79
C MET A 53 -13.62 -18.95 -3.06
N GLY A 54 -14.61 -19.42 -3.82
CA GLY A 54 -15.75 -20.15 -3.26
C GLY A 54 -16.54 -19.31 -2.24
N LYS A 55 -16.54 -19.74 -0.97
CA LYS A 55 -17.18 -19.04 0.16
C LYS A 55 -16.37 -17.86 0.69
N LEU A 56 -15.16 -17.66 0.19
CA LEU A 56 -14.27 -16.56 0.55
C LEU A 56 -14.07 -15.62 -0.64
N ARG A 57 -13.65 -14.40 -0.36
CA ARG A 57 -13.15 -13.44 -1.34
C ARG A 57 -11.85 -12.84 -0.80
N LEU A 58 -10.84 -12.76 -1.64
CA LEU A 58 -9.59 -12.07 -1.35
C LEU A 58 -9.67 -10.65 -1.87
N HIS A 59 -9.48 -9.68 -0.98
CA HIS A 59 -9.35 -8.28 -1.34
C HIS A 59 -7.87 -7.92 -1.35
N LEU A 60 -7.30 -7.84 -2.55
CA LEU A 60 -5.91 -7.44 -2.71
C LEU A 60 -5.78 -5.95 -2.42
N HIS A 61 -5.25 -5.66 -1.24
CA HIS A 61 -4.89 -4.30 -0.87
C HIS A 61 -3.73 -3.81 -1.72
N HIS A 62 -3.70 -2.52 -2.02
CA HIS A 62 -2.63 -1.90 -2.82
C HIS A 62 -1.24 -2.09 -2.21
N TRP A 63 -1.13 -2.17 -0.86
CA TRP A 63 0.14 -2.46 -0.21
C TRP A 63 0.64 -3.88 -0.54
N LEU A 64 -0.26 -4.86 -0.61
CA LEU A 64 0.08 -6.25 -0.95
C LEU A 64 0.46 -6.37 -2.43
N ILE A 65 -0.30 -5.70 -3.31
CA ILE A 65 0.02 -5.62 -4.74
C ILE A 65 1.40 -4.98 -4.94
N GLY A 66 1.67 -3.87 -4.24
CA GLY A 66 2.97 -3.20 -4.26
C GLY A 66 4.11 -4.13 -3.83
N THR A 67 3.94 -4.88 -2.74
CA THR A 67 4.94 -5.86 -2.27
C THR A 67 5.19 -6.96 -3.30
N ILE A 68 4.13 -7.48 -3.95
CA ILE A 68 4.28 -8.50 -5.01
C ILE A 68 5.05 -7.91 -6.20
N MET A 69 4.69 -6.69 -6.64
CA MET A 69 5.40 -6.02 -7.73
C MET A 69 6.88 -5.80 -7.39
N MET A 70 7.19 -5.43 -6.15
CA MET A 70 8.57 -5.29 -5.66
C MET A 70 9.36 -6.58 -5.81
N LEU A 71 8.77 -7.70 -5.37
CA LEU A 71 9.39 -9.01 -5.45
C LEU A 71 9.63 -9.42 -6.90
N VAL A 72 8.67 -9.16 -7.78
CA VAL A 72 8.83 -9.40 -9.23
C VAL A 72 9.97 -8.54 -9.78
N CYS A 73 10.02 -7.25 -9.47
CA CYS A 73 11.12 -6.37 -9.90
C CYS A 73 12.48 -6.86 -9.41
N TRP A 74 12.56 -7.34 -8.18
CA TRP A 74 13.79 -7.92 -7.62
C TRP A 74 14.21 -9.18 -8.38
N VAL A 75 13.31 -10.15 -8.51
CA VAL A 75 13.60 -11.45 -9.15
C VAL A 75 13.98 -11.26 -10.63
N GLN A 76 13.37 -10.30 -11.31
CA GLN A 76 13.64 -9.98 -12.72
C GLN A 76 14.88 -9.08 -12.90
N GLY A 77 15.57 -8.68 -11.83
CA GLY A 77 16.75 -7.80 -11.91
C GLY A 77 16.44 -6.36 -12.33
N LEU A 78 15.17 -5.94 -12.28
CA LEU A 78 14.76 -4.57 -12.63
C LEU A 78 15.24 -3.53 -11.61
N SER A 79 15.67 -3.97 -10.43
CA SER A 79 16.35 -3.14 -9.43
C SER A 79 17.66 -2.51 -9.92
N VAL A 80 18.22 -3.00 -11.04
CA VAL A 80 19.38 -2.37 -11.70
C VAL A 80 18.99 -1.06 -12.38
N TYR A 81 17.74 -0.92 -12.85
CA TYR A 81 17.27 0.24 -13.61
C TYR A 81 16.52 1.27 -12.75
N ILE A 82 15.94 0.83 -11.63
CA ILE A 82 15.17 1.70 -10.73
C ILE A 82 15.91 1.77 -9.39
N PRO A 83 16.33 2.97 -8.95
CA PRO A 83 16.92 3.16 -7.63
C PRO A 83 16.03 2.57 -6.54
N PRO A 84 16.57 1.73 -5.63
CA PRO A 84 15.78 1.09 -4.57
C PRO A 84 15.01 2.09 -3.70
N GLU A 85 15.55 3.29 -3.48
CA GLU A 85 14.91 4.36 -2.72
C GLU A 85 13.60 4.82 -3.35
N ILE A 86 13.52 4.83 -4.69
CA ILE A 86 12.31 5.19 -5.41
C ILE A 86 11.27 4.09 -5.26
N LEU A 87 11.67 2.83 -5.51
CA LEU A 87 10.77 1.68 -5.44
C LEU A 87 10.21 1.50 -4.01
N TYR A 88 11.10 1.48 -3.01
CA TYR A 88 10.72 1.35 -1.60
C TYR A 88 9.98 2.57 -1.10
N GLY A 89 10.32 3.77 -1.59
CA GLY A 89 9.59 4.99 -1.29
C GLY A 89 8.13 4.85 -1.73
N VAL A 90 7.88 4.63 -3.01
CA VAL A 90 6.51 4.53 -3.54
C VAL A 90 5.69 3.42 -2.86
N ILE A 91 6.27 2.23 -2.71
CA ILE A 91 5.58 1.09 -2.08
C ILE A 91 5.36 1.33 -0.59
N GLY A 92 6.35 1.88 0.10
CA GLY A 92 6.22 2.30 1.50
C GLY A 92 5.14 3.36 1.68
N GLY A 93 5.03 4.31 0.76
CA GLY A 93 3.97 5.32 0.72
C GLY A 93 2.57 4.72 0.54
N PHE A 94 2.43 3.72 -0.34
CA PHE A 94 1.20 2.95 -0.48
C PHE A 94 0.86 2.18 0.80
N ALA A 95 1.82 1.47 1.39
CA ALA A 95 1.61 0.78 2.66
C ALA A 95 1.20 1.74 3.79
N TRP A 96 1.87 2.90 3.86
CA TRP A 96 1.54 3.97 4.79
C TRP A 96 0.09 4.41 4.65
N GLN A 97 -0.33 4.68 3.41
CA GLN A 97 -1.68 5.10 3.09
C GLN A 97 -2.70 4.09 3.58
N GLY A 98 -2.47 2.81 3.29
CA GLY A 98 -3.26 1.68 3.76
C GLY A 98 -3.45 1.68 5.28
N VAL A 99 -2.36 1.59 6.03
CA VAL A 99 -2.35 1.48 7.51
C VAL A 99 -2.91 2.73 8.19
N TYR A 100 -2.59 3.91 7.64
CA TYR A 100 -3.00 5.17 8.24
C TYR A 100 -4.49 5.45 8.01
N CYS A 101 -4.97 5.27 6.78
CA CYS A 101 -6.31 5.70 6.36
C CYS A 101 -7.41 4.66 6.56
N TYR A 102 -7.09 3.36 6.54
CA TYR A 102 -8.09 2.30 6.61
C TYR A 102 -7.87 1.42 7.84
N ALA A 103 -8.95 1.06 8.54
CA ALA A 103 -8.88 0.19 9.72
C ALA A 103 -8.77 -1.28 9.32
N ASP A 104 -9.30 -1.65 8.16
CA ASP A 104 -9.30 -3.00 7.60
C ASP A 104 -8.00 -3.38 6.87
N TRP A 105 -6.95 -2.54 6.94
CA TRP A 105 -5.68 -2.73 6.22
C TRP A 105 -5.03 -4.11 6.38
N HIS A 106 -5.27 -4.78 7.53
CA HIS A 106 -4.74 -6.08 7.90
C HIS A 106 -5.62 -7.25 7.42
N ARG A 107 -6.85 -6.98 6.98
CA ARG A 107 -7.84 -7.98 6.59
C ARG A 107 -7.86 -8.13 5.08
N VAL A 108 -7.26 -9.21 4.58
CA VAL A 108 -7.21 -9.54 3.14
C VAL A 108 -8.30 -10.53 2.74
N VAL A 109 -8.77 -11.35 3.68
CA VAL A 109 -9.76 -12.41 3.44
C VAL A 109 -11.11 -12.01 4.03
N TYR A 110 -12.17 -12.13 3.23
CA TYR A 110 -13.56 -11.88 3.64
C TYR A 110 -14.44 -13.07 3.26
N ARG A 111 -15.57 -13.24 3.96
CA ARG A 111 -16.64 -14.13 3.47
C ARG A 111 -17.27 -13.55 2.22
N ASN A 112 -17.67 -14.43 1.31
CA ASN A 112 -18.37 -14.07 0.09
C ASN A 112 -19.87 -13.93 0.39
N PRO A 113 -20.47 -12.73 0.30
CA PRO A 113 -21.89 -12.54 0.59
C PRO A 113 -22.82 -13.13 -0.49
N HIS A 114 -22.28 -13.53 -1.66
CA HIS A 114 -23.09 -14.01 -2.79
C HIS A 114 -23.19 -15.54 -2.89
N ARG A 115 -22.66 -16.30 -1.93
CA ARG A 115 -22.79 -17.77 -1.87
C ARG A 115 -23.03 -18.21 -0.44
N GLU A 116 -24.31 -18.41 -0.10
CA GLU A 116 -24.77 -19.11 1.10
C GLU A 116 -24.60 -20.63 0.92
#